data_AF-A0A5C8T500-F1
#
_entry.id   AF-A0A5C8T500-F1
#
_cell.length_a   1.000
_cell.length_b   1.000
_cell.length_c   1.000
_cell.angle_alpha   90.00
_cell.angle_beta   90.00
_cell.angle_gamma   90.00
#
_symmetry.space_group_name_H-M   'P 1'
#
loop_
_entity.id
_entity.type
_entity.pdbx_description
1 polymer ?
#
loop_
_entity_poly.entity_id
_entity_poly.type
_entity_poly.pdbx_seq_one_letter_code
_entity_poly.pdbx_strand_id
1 'polypeptide(L)'
;ALARRIDAALPPPAWWDAECGGLNLADANLDRARMEGANLSHANLRRATLSGAVGRSADFSYAILEEADLGEADLSGTDFRGIVAGQASFREAMLEDARFDDAALRFAKFPKALLDGADFSGADLWGADFTGADADDTSFKRARLDEADLSDVNLTHADFEGASLTKARLVGSRLRGANLSNVKLDGADLSGADLSDTSLVRLNFVTCKLRHARFAGAWLNGTRMRIEQLDGMVGEEAAGDYAGAQASYLALEQNLKSIGSHDEASWAYKRGRRMGRLEAGQKTRAAWTARDGRAVLRHGYRWTSDRFVEWLCDYGESLSRIARAFAILIVAFAALFGLAGGLIPDGSSEPTRNAVDWLSYSALNMMTANPPEIGVKPIGRFTNLLVGIEGAAGIILMGLYGFVLGNRLRR
;
A
#
# COMPACT_ATOMS: atom_id res chain seq x y z
N ALA A 1 38.89 23.75 26.98
CA ALA A 1 40.11 24.45 27.46
C ALA A 1 39.84 25.37 28.65
N LEU A 2 38.72 26.11 28.65
CA LEU A 2 38.34 27.03 29.73
C LEU A 2 38.03 26.34 31.07
N ALA A 3 37.46 25.14 31.06
CA ALA A 3 37.17 24.35 32.28
C ALA A 3 38.41 24.12 33.18
N ARG A 4 39.60 23.91 32.58
CA ARG A 4 40.87 23.74 33.32
C ARG A 4 41.32 25.00 34.08
N ARG A 5 40.68 26.14 33.83
CA ARG A 5 40.97 27.43 34.47
C ARG A 5 40.02 27.73 35.63
N ILE A 6 39.08 26.83 35.93
CA ILE A 6 38.12 26.98 37.02
C ILE A 6 38.74 26.41 38.28
N ASP A 7 38.90 27.28 39.28
CA ASP A 7 39.34 26.89 40.61
C ASP A 7 38.11 26.44 41.42
N ALA A 8 38.12 25.19 41.89
CA ALA A 8 37.04 24.62 42.69
C ALA A 8 36.84 25.32 44.04
N ALA A 9 37.81 26.12 44.50
CA ALA A 9 37.71 26.91 45.72
C ALA A 9 37.04 28.29 45.53
N LEU A 10 36.78 28.71 44.28
CA LEU A 10 36.18 30.01 43.96
C LEU A 10 34.78 29.82 43.35
N PRO A 11 33.87 30.80 43.51
CA PRO A 11 32.59 30.77 42.81
C PRO A 11 32.82 30.67 41.29
N PRO A 12 32.03 29.85 40.57
CA PRO A 12 32.22 29.65 39.15
C PRO A 12 32.09 30.98 38.39
N PRO A 13 32.91 31.21 37.35
CA PRO A 13 32.82 32.42 36.57
C PRO A 13 31.47 32.50 35.85
N ALA A 14 30.99 33.72 35.56
CA ALA A 14 29.65 33.94 34.98
C ALA A 14 29.38 33.21 33.64
N TRP A 15 30.44 32.87 32.89
CA TRP A 15 30.36 32.10 31.64
C TRP A 15 30.34 30.58 31.86
N TRP A 16 30.37 30.09 33.10
CA TRP A 16 30.37 28.68 33.44
C TRP A 16 29.16 28.31 34.28
N ASP A 17 28.51 27.22 33.91
CA ASP A 17 27.42 26.63 34.67
C ASP A 17 27.94 25.38 35.39
N ALA A 18 27.97 25.43 36.72
CA ALA A 18 28.44 24.32 37.55
C ALA A 18 27.43 23.16 37.62
N GLU A 19 26.14 23.41 37.39
CA GLU A 19 25.11 22.36 37.37
C GLU A 19 25.19 21.57 36.07
N CYS A 20 25.40 22.27 34.96
CA CYS A 20 25.53 21.65 33.64
C CYS A 20 26.94 21.09 33.41
N GLY A 21 27.95 21.60 34.13
CA GLY A 21 29.35 21.19 33.97
C GLY A 21 29.99 21.72 32.68
N GLY A 22 29.48 22.83 32.15
CA GLY A 22 29.86 23.35 30.85
C GLY A 22 29.72 24.87 30.70
N LEU A 23 29.91 25.33 29.46
CA LEU A 23 29.84 26.73 29.09
C LEU A 23 28.40 27.25 29.23
N ASN A 24 28.20 28.38 29.90
CA ASN A 24 26.90 29.04 29.99
C ASN A 24 26.73 30.03 28.83
N LEU A 25 25.88 29.65 27.89
CA LEU A 25 25.42 30.40 26.72
C LEU A 25 23.89 30.51 26.69
N ALA A 26 23.23 30.44 27.85
CA ALA A 26 21.79 30.65 27.92
C ALA A 26 21.43 32.03 27.34
N ASP A 27 20.36 32.08 26.54
CA ASP A 27 19.91 33.29 25.83
C ASP A 27 20.91 33.91 24.84
N ALA A 28 22.03 33.23 24.55
CA ALA A 28 23.02 33.77 23.62
C ALA A 28 22.48 33.80 22.19
N ASN A 29 22.82 34.86 21.45
CA ASN A 29 22.65 34.88 20.00
C ASN A 29 23.95 34.38 19.33
N LEU A 30 23.85 33.21 18.71
CA LEU A 30 24.86 32.52 17.93
C LEU A 30 24.36 32.30 16.49
N ASP A 31 23.43 33.13 16.02
CA ASP A 31 22.89 33.03 14.67
C ASP A 31 24.02 33.14 13.65
N ARG A 32 24.04 32.22 12.69
CA ARG A 32 25.09 32.14 11.65
C ARG A 32 26.52 32.03 12.19
N ALA A 33 26.68 31.65 13.46
CA ALA A 33 27.99 31.41 14.03
C ALA A 33 28.64 30.21 13.34
N ARG A 34 29.96 30.28 13.17
CA ARG A 34 30.78 29.17 12.65
C ARG A 34 31.39 28.44 13.83
N MET A 35 30.91 27.23 14.07
CA MET A 35 31.21 26.37 15.21
C MET A 35 31.59 24.96 14.74
N GLU A 36 32.10 24.82 13.51
CA GLU A 36 32.56 23.55 12.96
C GLU A 36 33.62 22.92 13.89
N GLY A 37 33.38 21.67 14.31
CA GLY A 37 34.23 20.96 15.26
C GLY A 37 34.35 21.61 16.64
N ALA A 38 33.48 22.56 16.99
CA ALA A 38 33.48 23.16 18.32
C ALA A 38 33.04 22.13 19.37
N ASN A 39 33.66 22.18 20.55
CA ASN A 39 33.22 21.41 21.71
C ASN A 39 32.36 22.30 22.61
N LEU A 40 31.06 22.01 22.58
CA LEU A 40 29.98 22.56 23.38
C LEU A 40 29.33 21.46 24.25
N SER A 41 30.06 20.37 24.50
CA SER A 41 29.59 19.32 25.41
C SER A 41 29.26 19.92 26.77
N HIS A 42 28.17 19.45 27.38
CA HIS A 42 27.68 19.93 28.68
C HIS A 42 27.31 21.43 28.73
N ALA A 43 27.34 22.15 27.60
CA ALA A 43 27.03 23.57 27.58
C ALA A 43 25.55 23.83 27.89
N ASN A 44 25.28 24.91 28.60
CA ASN A 44 23.93 25.44 28.78
C ASN A 44 23.65 26.41 27.64
N LEU A 45 22.81 26.02 26.69
CA LEU A 45 22.35 26.78 25.53
C LEU A 45 20.83 26.99 25.59
N ARG A 46 20.25 26.98 26.79
CA ARG A 46 18.81 27.17 26.97
C ARG A 46 18.38 28.50 26.34
N ARG A 47 17.34 28.45 25.49
CA ARG A 47 16.79 29.61 24.75
C ARG A 47 17.82 30.35 23.89
N ALA A 48 18.98 29.76 23.61
CA ALA A 48 19.94 30.34 22.68
C ALA A 48 19.40 30.28 21.25
N THR A 49 19.80 31.25 20.42
CA THR A 49 19.52 31.23 18.99
C THR A 49 20.79 30.83 18.23
N LEU A 50 20.68 29.82 17.39
CA LEU A 50 21.72 29.25 16.55
C LEU A 50 21.22 29.19 15.09
N SER A 51 20.29 30.07 14.71
CA SER A 51 19.63 29.96 13.41
C SER A 51 20.62 30.19 12.27
N GLY A 52 20.65 29.28 11.31
CA GLY A 52 21.61 29.30 10.20
C GLY A 52 23.07 29.14 10.62
N ALA A 53 23.35 28.71 11.87
CA ALA A 53 24.70 28.40 12.32
C ALA A 53 25.30 27.25 11.52
N VAL A 54 26.63 27.23 11.40
CA VAL A 54 27.36 26.13 10.76
C VAL A 54 28.18 25.43 11.83
N GLY A 55 27.71 24.27 12.27
CA GLY A 55 28.26 23.48 13.36
C GLY A 55 28.57 22.04 12.96
N ARG A 56 29.00 21.81 11.72
CA ARG A 56 29.35 20.47 11.22
C ARG A 56 30.32 19.75 12.15
N SER A 57 29.98 18.51 12.50
CA SER A 57 30.76 17.66 13.41
C SER A 57 31.10 18.34 14.75
N ALA A 58 30.30 19.31 15.20
CA ALA A 58 30.43 19.86 16.53
C ALA A 58 30.02 18.82 17.58
N ASP A 59 30.44 19.04 18.82
CA ASP A 59 30.11 18.20 19.96
C ASP A 59 29.19 19.01 20.89
N PHE A 60 27.91 18.67 20.91
CA PHE A 60 26.90 19.17 21.85
C PHE A 60 26.50 18.08 22.85
N SER A 61 27.28 17.01 23.01
CA SER A 61 26.90 15.90 23.87
C SER A 61 26.57 16.38 25.28
N TYR A 62 25.44 15.92 25.81
CA TYR A 62 24.92 16.30 27.13
C TYR A 62 24.66 17.80 27.34
N ALA A 63 24.59 18.60 26.27
CA ALA A 63 24.21 20.01 26.36
C ALA A 63 22.72 20.20 26.70
N ILE A 64 22.40 21.34 27.29
CA ILE A 64 21.01 21.77 27.52
C ILE A 64 20.64 22.75 26.41
N LEU A 65 19.69 22.35 25.58
CA LEU A 65 19.17 23.08 24.42
C LEU A 65 17.66 23.35 24.57
N GLU A 66 17.13 23.31 25.79
CA GLU A 66 15.70 23.57 26.04
C GLU A 66 15.29 24.90 25.41
N GLU A 67 14.22 24.86 24.60
CA GLU A 67 13.68 26.02 23.90
C GLU A 67 14.69 26.75 22.96
N ALA A 68 15.82 26.14 22.62
CA ALA A 68 16.80 26.72 21.70
C ALA A 68 16.30 26.70 20.25
N ASP A 69 16.74 27.68 19.44
CA ASP A 69 16.41 27.74 18.02
C ASP A 69 17.63 27.42 17.15
N LEU A 70 17.65 26.23 16.57
CA LEU A 70 18.65 25.74 15.62
C LEU A 70 18.08 25.68 14.19
N GLY A 71 17.04 26.47 13.91
CA GLY A 71 16.40 26.49 12.60
C GLY A 71 17.36 26.88 11.47
N GLU A 72 17.28 26.19 10.34
CA GLU A 72 18.12 26.40 9.15
C GLU A 72 19.63 26.17 9.40
N ALA A 73 20.03 25.65 10.57
CA ALA A 73 21.42 25.39 10.90
C ALA A 73 21.97 24.17 10.14
N ASP A 74 23.25 24.22 9.80
CA ASP A 74 24.01 23.12 9.23
C ASP A 74 24.76 22.40 10.35
N LEU A 75 24.21 21.26 10.77
CA LEU A 75 24.62 20.47 11.92
C LEU A 75 24.88 19.01 11.52
N SER A 76 25.25 18.76 10.26
CA SER A 76 25.53 17.41 9.77
C SER A 76 26.70 16.78 10.56
N GLY A 77 26.54 15.50 10.92
CA GLY A 77 27.49 14.71 11.70
C GLY A 77 27.72 15.21 13.14
N THR A 78 26.85 16.08 13.65
CA THR A 78 26.98 16.65 15.02
C THR A 78 26.63 15.61 16.07
N ASP A 79 27.35 15.65 17.19
CA ASP A 79 27.07 14.80 18.35
C ASP A 79 26.09 15.51 19.31
N PHE A 80 24.86 15.03 19.33
CA PHE A 80 23.77 15.46 20.22
C PHE A 80 23.40 14.38 21.25
N ARG A 81 24.31 13.46 21.57
CA ARG A 81 24.01 12.37 22.50
C ARG A 81 23.64 12.89 23.88
N GLY A 82 22.55 12.38 24.42
CA GLY A 82 22.09 12.71 25.77
C GLY A 82 21.74 14.19 26.00
N ILE A 83 21.51 14.97 24.94
CA ILE A 83 21.07 16.37 25.10
C ILE A 83 19.70 16.46 25.77
N VAL A 84 19.45 17.61 26.40
CA VAL A 84 18.12 17.99 26.88
C VAL A 84 17.62 19.14 26.02
N ALA A 85 16.79 18.86 25.02
CA ALA A 85 16.30 19.85 24.06
C ALA A 85 14.77 19.82 23.93
N GLY A 86 14.10 19.82 25.08
CA GLY A 86 12.65 19.97 25.14
C GLY A 86 12.21 21.26 24.45
N GLN A 87 11.23 21.16 23.55
CA GLN A 87 10.71 22.28 22.75
C GLN A 87 11.74 23.00 21.86
N ALA A 88 12.93 22.44 21.65
CA ALA A 88 13.92 23.01 20.74
C ALA A 88 13.42 22.98 19.29
N SER A 89 13.87 23.95 18.50
CA SER A 89 13.54 24.07 17.07
C SER A 89 14.72 23.67 16.21
N PHE A 90 14.54 22.68 15.35
CA PHE A 90 15.43 22.22 14.29
C PHE A 90 14.74 22.35 12.92
N ARG A 91 13.82 23.33 12.79
CA ARG A 91 13.08 23.56 11.54
C ARG A 91 14.05 23.76 10.38
N GLU A 92 13.87 23.02 9.29
CA GLU A 92 14.69 23.14 8.08
C GLU A 92 16.21 23.01 8.35
N ALA A 93 16.61 22.39 9.47
CA ALA A 93 18.00 22.16 9.80
C ALA A 93 18.57 20.96 9.02
N MET A 94 19.86 21.01 8.71
CA MET A 94 20.62 19.90 8.14
C MET A 94 21.23 19.09 9.28
N LEU A 95 20.79 17.85 9.43
CA LEU A 95 21.10 16.95 10.53
C LEU A 95 21.49 15.55 10.01
N GLU A 96 21.98 15.47 8.77
CA GLU A 96 22.43 14.21 8.18
C GLU A 96 23.55 13.61 9.05
N ASP A 97 23.51 12.30 9.30
CA ASP A 97 24.44 11.57 10.16
C ASP A 97 24.55 12.11 11.62
N ALA A 98 23.62 12.96 12.07
CA ALA A 98 23.65 13.51 13.42
C ALA A 98 23.25 12.45 14.47
N ARG A 99 23.87 12.52 15.66
CA ARG A 99 23.67 11.52 16.72
C ARG A 99 22.84 12.06 17.87
N PHE A 100 21.61 11.61 18.01
CA PHE A 100 20.68 11.93 19.08
C PHE A 100 20.43 10.74 20.03
N ASP A 101 21.36 9.78 20.12
CA ASP A 101 21.23 8.64 21.01
C ASP A 101 20.94 9.10 22.46
N ASP A 102 19.91 8.51 23.08
CA ASP A 102 19.46 8.81 24.45
C ASP A 102 19.09 10.30 24.70
N ALA A 103 18.84 11.10 23.66
CA ALA A 103 18.46 12.51 23.79
C ALA A 103 17.03 12.69 24.35
N ALA A 104 16.82 13.73 25.16
CA ALA A 104 15.51 14.14 25.66
C ALA A 104 14.95 15.29 24.79
N LEU A 105 14.05 14.93 23.86
CA LEU A 105 13.58 15.76 22.75
C LEU A 105 12.05 15.94 22.76
N ARG A 106 11.44 15.97 23.95
CA ARG A 106 9.99 16.11 24.07
C ARG A 106 9.52 17.41 23.43
N PHE A 107 8.51 17.31 22.56
CA PHE A 107 7.98 18.44 21.80
C PHE A 107 9.00 19.20 20.94
N ALA A 108 10.15 18.61 20.66
CA ALA A 108 11.11 19.19 19.73
C ALA A 108 10.52 19.26 18.32
N LYS A 109 10.96 20.23 17.53
CA LYS A 109 10.41 20.53 16.21
C LYS A 109 11.48 20.27 15.14
N PHE A 110 11.22 19.34 14.25
CA PHE A 110 12.01 19.00 13.07
C PHE A 110 11.26 19.21 11.74
N PRO A 111 10.32 20.17 11.58
CA PRO A 111 9.57 20.27 10.34
C PRO A 111 10.52 20.57 9.18
N LYS A 112 10.46 19.73 8.14
CA LYS A 112 11.33 19.78 6.95
C LYS A 112 12.84 19.71 7.25
N ALA A 113 13.25 19.16 8.38
CA ALA A 113 14.65 18.88 8.65
C ALA A 113 15.16 17.75 7.73
N LEU A 114 16.47 17.75 7.46
CA LEU A 114 17.16 16.67 6.74
C LEU A 114 17.85 15.78 7.78
N LEU A 115 17.41 14.54 7.91
CA LEU A 115 17.78 13.58 8.96
C LEU A 115 18.32 12.27 8.36
N ASP A 116 18.72 12.28 7.09
CA ASP A 116 19.29 11.11 6.41
C ASP A 116 20.41 10.49 7.26
N GLY A 117 20.26 9.22 7.60
CA GLY A 117 21.23 8.48 8.42
C GLY A 117 21.36 8.92 9.89
N ALA A 118 20.53 9.84 10.39
CA ALA A 118 20.57 10.27 11.79
C ALA A 118 20.22 9.14 12.77
N ASP A 119 20.71 9.22 14.01
CA ASP A 119 20.50 8.21 15.05
C ASP A 119 19.72 8.76 16.25
N PHE A 120 18.45 8.39 16.39
CA PHE A 120 17.60 8.69 17.55
C PHE A 120 17.40 7.48 18.46
N SER A 121 18.33 6.51 18.46
CA SER A 121 18.22 5.31 19.28
C SER A 121 18.03 5.65 20.76
N GLY A 122 16.98 5.11 21.38
CA GLY A 122 16.66 5.36 22.79
C GLY A 122 16.15 6.77 23.13
N ALA A 123 16.03 7.67 22.14
CA ALA A 123 15.62 9.04 22.38
C ALA A 123 14.16 9.16 22.87
N ASP A 124 13.91 10.17 23.70
CA ASP A 124 12.58 10.55 24.16
C ASP A 124 12.00 11.66 23.29
N LEU A 125 11.27 11.27 22.25
CA LEU A 125 10.65 12.13 21.22
C LEU A 125 9.15 12.33 21.44
N TRP A 126 8.70 12.25 22.70
CA TRP A 126 7.27 12.37 23.02
C TRP A 126 6.68 13.69 22.52
N GLY A 127 5.65 13.62 21.67
CA GLY A 127 5.00 14.80 21.09
C GLY A 127 5.88 15.63 20.14
N ALA A 128 7.01 15.09 19.65
CA ALA A 128 7.87 15.79 18.69
C ALA A 128 7.19 15.94 17.31
N ASP A 129 7.53 16.99 16.57
CA ASP A 129 6.97 17.30 15.25
C ASP A 129 8.03 17.15 14.16
N PHE A 130 7.90 16.12 13.33
CA PHE A 130 8.76 15.86 12.18
C PHE A 130 8.12 16.23 10.84
N THR A 131 6.98 16.94 10.83
CA THR A 131 6.15 17.11 9.63
C THR A 131 6.96 17.51 8.38
N GLY A 132 6.90 16.66 7.35
CA GLY A 132 7.60 16.88 6.07
C GLY A 132 9.13 16.78 6.11
N ALA A 133 9.72 16.25 7.18
CA ALA A 133 11.16 15.95 7.25
C ALA A 133 11.56 14.84 6.26
N ASP A 134 12.84 14.83 5.92
CA ASP A 134 13.50 13.73 5.22
C ASP A 134 14.26 12.91 6.26
N ALA A 135 13.85 11.68 6.52
CA ALA A 135 14.40 10.79 7.54
C ALA A 135 14.58 9.38 6.96
N ASP A 136 15.12 9.33 5.74
CA ASP A 136 15.57 8.09 5.12
C ASP A 136 16.76 7.51 5.89
N ASP A 137 16.78 6.18 5.97
CA ASP A 137 17.82 5.41 6.67
C ASP A 137 18.07 5.83 8.15
N THR A 138 17.19 6.64 8.74
CA THR A 138 17.26 7.10 10.13
C THR A 138 16.96 5.98 11.12
N SER A 139 17.69 5.94 12.23
CA SER A 139 17.42 5.01 13.33
C SER A 139 16.52 5.62 14.40
N PHE A 140 15.41 4.97 14.70
CA PHE A 140 14.52 5.27 15.82
C PHE A 140 14.42 4.09 16.79
N LYS A 141 15.45 3.22 16.84
CA LYS A 141 15.44 2.01 17.66
C LYS A 141 15.14 2.30 19.11
N ARG A 142 14.12 1.64 19.67
CA ARG A 142 13.69 1.81 21.07
C ARG A 142 13.36 3.26 21.45
N ALA A 143 13.19 4.16 20.49
CA ALA A 143 12.82 5.54 20.74
C ALA A 143 11.35 5.62 21.19
N ARG A 144 11.04 6.66 21.96
CA ARG A 144 9.66 6.96 22.36
C ARG A 144 9.10 8.10 21.52
N LEU A 145 8.29 7.76 20.53
CA LEU A 145 7.61 8.66 19.59
C LEU A 145 6.09 8.71 19.88
N ASP A 146 5.65 8.44 21.11
CA ASP A 146 4.23 8.52 21.42
C ASP A 146 3.72 9.94 21.22
N GLU A 147 2.55 10.07 20.60
CA GLU A 147 1.92 11.34 20.22
C GLU A 147 2.77 12.24 19.29
N ALA A 148 3.84 11.71 18.69
CA ALA A 148 4.66 12.42 17.72
C ALA A 148 3.94 12.59 16.37
N ASP A 149 4.31 13.65 15.66
CA ASP A 149 3.81 13.95 14.32
C ASP A 149 4.85 13.61 13.26
N LEU A 150 4.62 12.54 12.52
CA LEU A 150 5.45 12.02 11.43
C LEU A 150 4.71 12.14 10.10
N SER A 151 3.85 13.14 9.95
CA SER A 151 3.04 13.30 8.73
C SER A 151 3.87 13.79 7.55
N ASP A 152 3.63 13.20 6.39
CA ASP A 152 4.33 13.50 5.13
C ASP A 152 5.86 13.35 5.21
N VAL A 153 6.37 12.60 6.20
CA VAL A 153 7.80 12.33 6.39
C VAL A 153 8.26 11.22 5.44
N ASN A 154 9.45 11.38 4.87
CA ASN A 154 10.14 10.29 4.23
C ASN A 154 10.83 9.42 5.30
N LEU A 155 10.33 8.21 5.53
CA LEU A 155 10.84 7.21 6.47
C LEU A 155 11.30 5.95 5.74
N THR A 156 11.76 6.11 4.49
CA THR A 156 12.19 4.98 3.66
C THR A 156 13.40 4.32 4.33
N HIS A 157 13.36 3.00 4.51
CA HIS A 157 14.37 2.20 5.22
C HIS A 157 14.63 2.58 6.70
N ALA A 158 13.81 3.45 7.30
CA ALA A 158 13.97 3.81 8.71
C ALA A 158 13.80 2.61 9.64
N ASP A 159 14.55 2.61 10.76
CA ASP A 159 14.53 1.49 11.71
C ASP A 159 13.81 1.86 13.01
N PHE A 160 12.60 1.34 13.19
CA PHE A 160 11.76 1.53 14.37
C PHE A 160 11.77 0.32 15.32
N GLU A 161 12.80 -0.55 15.26
CA GLU A 161 12.83 -1.75 16.08
C GLU A 161 12.61 -1.44 17.58
N GLY A 162 11.54 -1.99 18.14
CA GLY A 162 11.19 -1.81 19.56
C GLY A 162 10.75 -0.38 19.95
N ALA A 163 10.54 0.52 18.99
CA ALA A 163 10.08 1.87 19.25
C ALA A 163 8.61 1.90 19.72
N SER A 164 8.21 3.02 20.33
CA SER A 164 6.83 3.27 20.71
C SER A 164 6.27 4.43 19.88
N LEU A 165 5.23 4.15 19.08
CA LEU A 165 4.50 5.09 18.21
C LEU A 165 3.03 5.19 18.66
N THR A 166 2.77 5.10 19.97
CA THR A 166 1.40 5.11 20.51
C THR A 166 0.75 6.44 20.19
N LYS A 167 -0.40 6.43 19.50
CA LYS A 167 -1.11 7.63 19.02
C LYS A 167 -0.28 8.56 18.11
N ALA A 168 0.82 8.09 17.53
CA ALA A 168 1.59 8.89 16.58
C ALA A 168 0.78 9.15 15.29
N ARG A 169 1.03 10.28 14.64
CA ARG A 169 0.41 10.66 13.36
C ARG A 169 1.39 10.38 12.22
N LEU A 170 1.14 9.34 11.42
CA LEU A 170 1.98 8.93 10.28
C LEU A 170 1.26 9.18 8.94
N VAL A 171 0.38 10.18 8.90
CA VAL A 171 -0.50 10.43 7.74
C VAL A 171 0.34 10.78 6.52
N GLY A 172 0.15 10.07 5.41
CA GLY A 172 0.88 10.33 4.15
C GLY A 172 2.39 10.03 4.18
N SER A 173 2.92 9.52 5.30
CA SER A 173 4.35 9.18 5.44
C SER A 173 4.77 8.06 4.50
N ARG A 174 6.04 8.06 4.09
CA ARG A 174 6.63 7.00 3.26
C ARG A 174 7.47 6.07 4.12
N LEU A 175 6.95 4.89 4.43
CA LEU A 175 7.63 3.91 5.29
C LEU A 175 8.24 2.77 4.47
N ARG A 176 8.46 2.94 3.15
CA ARG A 176 8.86 1.82 2.29
C ARG A 176 10.13 1.15 2.81
N GLY A 177 10.10 -0.17 2.99
CA GLY A 177 11.24 -0.93 3.51
C GLY A 177 11.60 -0.68 4.98
N ALA A 178 10.83 0.11 5.73
CA ALA A 178 11.07 0.37 7.14
C ALA A 178 10.95 -0.91 8.00
N ASN A 179 11.77 -0.97 9.06
CA ASN A 179 11.72 -2.03 10.05
C ASN A 179 10.81 -1.65 11.21
N LEU A 180 9.61 -2.24 11.27
CA LEU A 180 8.63 -2.01 12.34
C LEU A 180 8.59 -3.18 13.35
N SER A 181 9.65 -3.98 13.45
CA SER A 181 9.68 -5.14 14.34
C SER A 181 9.51 -4.73 15.80
N ASN A 182 8.58 -5.36 16.52
CA ASN A 182 8.28 -5.10 17.93
C ASN A 182 7.83 -3.66 18.25
N VAL A 183 7.36 -2.90 17.25
CA VAL A 183 6.87 -1.54 17.45
C VAL A 183 5.49 -1.52 18.13
N LYS A 184 5.24 -0.52 18.98
CA LYS A 184 3.90 -0.27 19.54
C LYS A 184 3.19 0.80 18.72
N LEU A 185 1.99 0.51 18.21
CA LEU A 185 1.22 1.40 17.33
C LEU A 185 -0.19 1.68 17.84
N ASP A 186 -0.45 1.45 19.13
CA ASP A 186 -1.79 1.59 19.69
C ASP A 186 -2.34 3.01 19.44
N GLY A 187 -3.46 3.10 18.71
CA GLY A 187 -4.10 4.36 18.34
C GLY A 187 -3.39 5.20 17.28
N ALA A 188 -2.34 4.70 16.63
CA ALA A 188 -1.62 5.44 15.58
C ALA A 188 -2.49 5.72 14.34
N ASP A 189 -2.25 6.85 13.68
CA ASP A 189 -2.91 7.24 12.44
C ASP A 189 -1.99 7.01 11.23
N LEU A 190 -2.18 5.91 10.51
CA LEU A 190 -1.43 5.51 9.32
C LEU A 190 -2.23 5.79 8.03
N SER A 191 -3.17 6.73 8.07
CA SER A 191 -4.00 7.04 6.91
C SER A 191 -3.15 7.55 5.75
N GLY A 192 -3.25 6.92 4.58
CA GLY A 192 -2.46 7.28 3.39
C GLY A 192 -0.98 6.91 3.48
N ALA A 193 -0.53 6.27 4.56
CA ALA A 193 0.86 5.88 4.73
C ALA A 193 1.29 4.83 3.70
N ASP A 194 2.52 4.94 3.21
CA ASP A 194 3.10 3.98 2.29
C ASP A 194 3.88 2.90 3.04
N LEU A 195 3.24 1.76 3.31
CA LEU A 195 3.85 0.61 3.97
C LEU A 195 4.33 -0.44 2.95
N SER A 196 4.57 -0.05 1.69
CA SER A 196 5.04 -1.00 0.67
C SER A 196 6.39 -1.60 1.05
N ASP A 197 6.61 -2.88 0.75
CA ASP A 197 7.85 -3.62 1.06
C ASP A 197 8.28 -3.58 2.56
N THR A 198 7.36 -3.29 3.50
CA THR A 198 7.67 -3.22 4.94
C THR A 198 7.51 -4.54 5.68
N SER A 199 8.30 -4.72 6.73
CA SER A 199 8.09 -5.82 7.69
C SER A 199 7.07 -5.41 8.75
N LEU A 200 5.87 -5.97 8.66
CA LEU A 200 4.75 -5.70 9.57
C LEU A 200 4.40 -6.91 10.45
N VAL A 201 5.30 -7.89 10.53
CA VAL A 201 5.05 -9.21 11.11
C VAL A 201 4.62 -9.13 12.58
N ARG A 202 3.48 -9.76 12.90
CA ARG A 202 2.90 -9.85 14.26
C ARG A 202 2.59 -8.51 14.93
N LEU A 203 2.33 -7.46 14.14
CA LEU A 203 1.89 -6.18 14.67
C LEU A 203 0.40 -6.17 15.04
N ASN A 204 0.02 -5.19 15.87
CA ASN A 204 -1.36 -4.94 16.24
C ASN A 204 -1.84 -3.62 15.66
N PHE A 205 -2.61 -3.69 14.57
CA PHE A 205 -3.26 -2.53 13.97
C PHE A 205 -4.71 -2.33 14.42
N VAL A 206 -5.25 -3.14 15.33
CA VAL A 206 -6.67 -3.13 15.73
C VAL A 206 -7.17 -1.74 16.14
N THR A 207 -6.34 -0.90 16.72
CA THR A 207 -6.73 0.45 17.18
C THR A 207 -6.27 1.57 16.22
N CYS A 208 -5.54 1.22 15.17
CA CYS A 208 -4.98 2.17 14.22
C CYS A 208 -6.02 2.64 13.19
N LYS A 209 -5.74 3.77 12.56
CA LYS A 209 -6.43 4.19 11.33
C LYS A 209 -5.58 3.80 10.13
N LEU A 210 -6.16 3.09 9.17
CA LEU A 210 -5.46 2.56 7.99
C LEU A 210 -6.10 3.00 6.68
N ARG A 211 -6.90 4.08 6.72
CA ARG A 211 -7.65 4.54 5.56
C ARG A 211 -6.69 4.89 4.42
N HIS A 212 -6.86 4.28 3.26
CA HIS A 212 -5.97 4.49 2.10
C HIS A 212 -4.48 4.17 2.35
N ALA A 213 -4.16 3.35 3.35
CA ALA A 213 -2.79 2.85 3.52
C ALA A 213 -2.40 1.92 2.36
N ARG A 214 -1.13 1.94 1.97
CA ARG A 214 -0.55 1.10 0.92
C ARG A 214 0.21 -0.07 1.54
N PHE A 215 0.11 -1.25 0.95
CA PHE A 215 0.67 -2.51 1.45
C PHE A 215 1.36 -3.34 0.36
N ALA A 216 1.63 -2.77 -0.82
CA ALA A 216 2.20 -3.53 -1.93
C ALA A 216 3.54 -4.16 -1.52
N GLY A 217 3.62 -5.49 -1.55
CA GLY A 217 4.83 -6.21 -1.14
C GLY A 217 5.09 -6.30 0.38
N ALA A 218 4.20 -5.76 1.22
CA ALA A 218 4.38 -5.77 2.67
C ALA A 218 4.28 -7.18 3.28
N TRP A 219 5.11 -7.47 4.28
CA TRP A 219 5.08 -8.73 5.03
C TRP A 219 4.16 -8.63 6.24
N LEU A 220 2.90 -9.03 6.06
CA LEU A 220 1.86 -8.88 7.07
C LEU A 220 1.66 -10.09 7.98
N ASN A 221 2.48 -11.14 7.93
CA ASN A 221 2.20 -12.42 8.60
C ASN A 221 1.88 -12.27 10.11
N GLY A 222 0.72 -12.76 10.53
CA GLY A 222 0.27 -12.72 11.92
C GLY A 222 -0.13 -11.33 12.43
N THR A 223 -0.32 -10.35 11.54
CA THR A 223 -0.71 -8.98 11.89
C THR A 223 -2.20 -8.92 12.17
N ARG A 224 -2.59 -8.37 13.32
CA ARG A 224 -3.99 -8.18 13.68
C ARG A 224 -4.50 -6.87 13.09
N MET A 225 -5.57 -6.94 12.30
CA MET A 225 -6.25 -5.78 11.71
C MET A 225 -7.72 -6.12 11.46
N ARG A 226 -8.51 -5.12 11.11
CA ARG A 226 -9.92 -5.21 10.70
C ARG A 226 -10.10 -4.57 9.34
N ILE A 227 -10.84 -5.21 8.44
CA ILE A 227 -11.07 -4.68 7.08
C ILE A 227 -11.76 -3.31 7.10
N GLU A 228 -12.64 -3.04 8.08
CA GLU A 228 -13.34 -1.76 8.17
C GLU A 228 -12.38 -0.57 8.30
N GLN A 229 -11.15 -0.80 8.78
CA GLN A 229 -10.12 0.24 8.92
C GLN A 229 -9.60 0.75 7.57
N LEU A 230 -9.77 -0.03 6.50
CA LEU A 230 -9.36 0.33 5.14
C LEU A 230 -10.40 1.19 4.41
N ASP A 231 -11.58 1.46 4.99
CA ASP A 231 -12.66 2.21 4.32
C ASP A 231 -13.05 1.60 2.94
N GLY A 232 -12.93 0.27 2.85
CA GLY A 232 -13.32 -0.53 1.69
C GLY A 232 -12.31 -0.60 0.54
N MET A 233 -11.16 0.11 0.58
CA MET A 233 -10.12 0.02 -0.45
C MET A 233 -8.71 0.27 0.08
N VAL A 234 -7.70 -0.28 -0.60
CA VAL A 234 -6.28 0.03 -0.31
C VAL A 234 -5.85 1.31 -1.01
N GLY A 235 -4.80 1.96 -0.51
CA GLY A 235 -4.30 3.23 -1.05
C GLY A 235 -3.90 3.18 -2.52
N GLU A 236 -3.42 2.03 -3.01
CA GLU A 236 -3.07 1.82 -4.41
C GLU A 236 -4.33 1.76 -5.30
N GLU A 237 -5.44 1.17 -4.82
CA GLU A 237 -6.72 1.18 -5.54
C GLU A 237 -7.22 2.63 -5.67
N ALA A 238 -7.12 3.43 -4.61
CA ALA A 238 -7.49 4.85 -4.62
C ALA A 238 -6.60 5.69 -5.56
N ALA A 239 -5.32 5.35 -5.68
CA ALA A 239 -4.37 6.01 -6.58
C ALA A 239 -4.48 5.55 -8.04
N GLY A 240 -5.25 4.50 -8.33
CA GLY A 240 -5.35 3.91 -9.67
C GLY A 240 -4.16 3.03 -10.06
N ASP A 241 -3.28 2.68 -9.13
CA ASP A 241 -2.22 1.69 -9.30
C ASP A 241 -2.80 0.29 -9.05
N TYR A 242 -3.34 -0.31 -10.10
CA TYR A 242 -3.97 -1.63 -9.99
C TYR A 242 -2.97 -2.76 -9.79
N ALA A 243 -1.71 -2.60 -10.21
CA ALA A 243 -0.67 -3.61 -10.01
C ALA A 243 -0.26 -3.65 -8.53
N GLY A 244 0.03 -2.48 -7.96
CA GLY A 244 0.28 -2.32 -6.53
C GLY A 244 -0.91 -2.80 -5.70
N ALA A 245 -2.14 -2.39 -6.07
CA ALA A 245 -3.34 -2.83 -5.37
C ALA A 245 -3.53 -4.35 -5.38
N GLN A 246 -3.23 -5.02 -6.49
CA GLN A 246 -3.26 -6.48 -6.55
C GLN A 246 -2.27 -7.11 -5.56
N ALA A 247 -1.05 -6.57 -5.47
CA ALA A 247 -0.04 -7.02 -4.52
C ALA A 247 -0.50 -6.79 -3.06
N SER A 248 -1.09 -5.64 -2.76
CA SER A 248 -1.63 -5.32 -1.43
C SER A 248 -2.73 -6.29 -1.01
N TYR A 249 -3.68 -6.58 -1.91
CA TYR A 249 -4.73 -7.54 -1.63
C TYR A 249 -4.21 -8.97 -1.45
N LEU A 250 -3.15 -9.37 -2.17
CA LEU A 250 -2.51 -10.67 -1.97
C LEU A 250 -1.86 -10.76 -0.58
N ALA A 251 -1.14 -9.72 -0.16
CA ALA A 251 -0.53 -9.67 1.18
C ALA A 251 -1.59 -9.70 2.29
N LEU A 252 -2.67 -8.94 2.13
CA LEU A 252 -3.82 -8.94 3.04
C LEU A 252 -4.48 -10.32 3.09
N GLU A 253 -4.74 -10.96 1.95
CA GLU A 253 -5.34 -12.30 1.89
C GLU A 253 -4.50 -13.33 2.65
N GLN A 254 -3.18 -13.35 2.42
CA GLN A 254 -2.27 -14.27 3.10
C GLN A 254 -2.26 -14.05 4.61
N ASN A 255 -2.22 -12.78 5.05
CA ASN A 255 -2.29 -12.47 6.48
C ASN A 255 -3.63 -12.86 7.10
N LEU A 256 -4.75 -12.51 6.49
CA LEU A 256 -6.09 -12.79 7.00
C LEU A 256 -6.33 -14.30 7.15
N LYS A 257 -5.81 -15.10 6.21
CA LYS A 257 -5.76 -16.57 6.35
C LYS A 257 -4.90 -16.99 7.54
N SER A 258 -3.72 -16.39 7.71
CA SER A 258 -2.81 -16.73 8.80
C SER A 258 -3.38 -16.47 10.20
N ILE A 259 -4.26 -15.46 10.34
CA ILE A 259 -4.93 -15.12 11.61
C ILE A 259 -6.30 -15.79 11.77
N GLY A 260 -6.71 -16.66 10.84
CA GLY A 260 -7.96 -17.42 10.90
C GLY A 260 -9.21 -16.68 10.42
N SER A 261 -9.08 -15.47 9.85
CA SER A 261 -10.21 -14.67 9.36
C SER A 261 -10.56 -15.02 7.90
N HIS A 262 -11.26 -16.14 7.72
CA HIS A 262 -11.54 -16.72 6.40
C HIS A 262 -12.49 -15.86 5.55
N ASP A 263 -13.52 -15.26 6.15
CA ASP A 263 -14.49 -14.42 5.44
C ASP A 263 -13.82 -13.13 4.91
N GLU A 264 -12.97 -12.53 5.73
CA GLU A 264 -12.17 -11.36 5.39
C GLU A 264 -11.14 -11.68 4.30
N ALA A 265 -10.49 -12.84 4.38
CA ALA A 265 -9.58 -13.29 3.33
C ALA A 265 -10.30 -13.47 1.98
N SER A 266 -11.54 -13.96 1.99
CA SER A 266 -12.37 -14.07 0.78
C SER A 266 -12.68 -12.70 0.17
N TRP A 267 -12.91 -11.68 0.99
CA TRP A 267 -13.04 -10.29 0.52
C TRP A 267 -11.77 -9.80 -0.17
N ALA A 268 -10.60 -9.99 0.46
CA ALA A 268 -9.31 -9.55 -0.09
C ALA A 268 -9.02 -10.24 -1.43
N TYR A 269 -9.25 -11.56 -1.49
CA TYR A 269 -9.12 -12.34 -2.72
C TYR A 269 -10.00 -11.81 -3.87
N LYS A 270 -11.29 -11.56 -3.61
CA LYS A 270 -12.23 -11.02 -4.62
C LYS A 270 -11.81 -9.64 -5.11
N ARG A 271 -11.32 -8.78 -4.20
CA ARG A 271 -10.78 -7.46 -4.53
C ARG A 271 -9.52 -7.55 -5.36
N GLY A 272 -8.54 -8.39 -4.98
CA GLY A 272 -7.32 -8.62 -5.75
C GLY A 272 -7.59 -9.08 -7.18
N ARG A 273 -8.52 -10.02 -7.37
CA ARG A 273 -8.98 -10.44 -8.72
C ARG A 273 -9.64 -9.32 -9.52
N ARG A 274 -10.32 -8.37 -8.87
CA ARG A 274 -10.87 -7.18 -9.54
C ARG A 274 -9.76 -6.25 -10.01
N MET A 275 -8.72 -6.04 -9.20
CA MET A 275 -7.58 -5.19 -9.56
C MET A 275 -6.80 -5.74 -10.76
N GLY A 276 -6.47 -7.04 -10.77
CA GLY A 276 -5.77 -7.65 -11.91
C GLY A 276 -6.52 -7.50 -13.25
N ARG A 277 -7.86 -7.52 -13.23
CA ARG A 277 -8.70 -7.26 -14.43
C ARG A 277 -8.62 -5.81 -14.91
N LEU A 278 -8.63 -4.86 -13.97
CA LEU A 278 -8.52 -3.43 -14.29
C LEU A 278 -7.11 -3.12 -14.83
N GLU A 279 -6.08 -3.71 -14.26
CA GLU A 279 -4.69 -3.62 -14.73
C GLU A 279 -4.53 -4.16 -16.15
N ALA A 280 -5.07 -5.36 -16.42
CA ALA A 280 -5.06 -5.95 -17.76
C ALA A 280 -5.78 -5.06 -18.78
N GLY A 281 -6.91 -4.46 -18.38
CA GLY A 281 -7.65 -3.50 -19.21
C GLY A 281 -6.86 -2.24 -19.52
N GLN A 282 -6.19 -1.65 -18.52
CA GLN A 282 -5.30 -0.49 -18.71
C GLN A 282 -4.14 -0.81 -19.65
N LYS A 283 -3.45 -1.94 -19.43
CA LYS A 283 -2.35 -2.40 -20.31
C LYS A 283 -2.81 -2.62 -21.76
N THR A 284 -4.01 -3.18 -21.95
CA THR A 284 -4.58 -3.39 -23.29
C THR A 284 -4.86 -2.05 -23.99
N ARG A 285 -5.45 -1.08 -23.28
CA ARG A 285 -5.70 0.27 -23.84
C ARG A 285 -4.42 0.99 -24.21
N ALA A 286 -3.40 0.93 -23.34
CA ALA A 286 -2.09 1.51 -23.60
C ALA A 286 -1.37 0.85 -24.80
N ALA A 287 -1.47 -0.47 -24.94
CA ALA A 287 -0.93 -1.18 -26.10
C ALA A 287 -1.66 -0.80 -27.41
N TRP A 288 -2.97 -0.56 -27.34
CA TRP A 288 -3.77 -0.16 -28.49
C TRP A 288 -3.43 1.25 -28.97
N THR A 289 -3.24 2.21 -28.05
CA THR A 289 -2.78 3.56 -28.40
C THR A 289 -1.35 3.56 -28.93
N ALA A 290 -0.49 2.65 -28.46
CA ALA A 290 0.88 2.46 -28.95
C ALA A 290 0.98 1.70 -30.29
N ARG A 291 -0.14 1.23 -30.87
CA ARG A 291 -0.19 0.43 -32.11
C ARG A 291 0.65 -0.87 -32.08
N ASP A 292 0.90 -1.46 -30.90
CA ASP A 292 1.58 -2.74 -30.78
C ASP A 292 0.57 -3.91 -30.84
N GLY A 293 0.41 -4.48 -32.04
CA GLY A 293 -0.54 -5.57 -32.29
C GLY A 293 -0.26 -6.86 -31.48
N ARG A 294 1.00 -7.14 -31.12
CA ARG A 294 1.34 -8.35 -30.34
C ARG A 294 0.98 -8.19 -28.87
N ALA A 295 1.18 -7.01 -28.31
CA ALA A 295 0.79 -6.69 -26.94
C ALA A 295 -0.74 -6.66 -26.79
N VAL A 296 -1.46 -6.08 -27.77
CA VAL A 296 -2.93 -6.07 -27.79
C VAL A 296 -3.50 -7.49 -27.80
N LEU A 297 -2.98 -8.40 -28.64
CA LEU A 297 -3.44 -9.80 -28.66
C LEU A 297 -3.16 -10.53 -27.34
N ARG A 298 -1.99 -10.33 -26.74
CA ARG A 298 -1.59 -10.99 -25.49
C ARG A 298 -2.43 -10.53 -24.29
N HIS A 299 -2.59 -9.21 -24.13
CA HIS A 299 -3.35 -8.64 -23.02
C HIS A 299 -4.87 -8.76 -23.24
N GLY A 300 -5.33 -8.65 -24.49
CA GLY A 300 -6.72 -8.90 -24.88
C GLY A 300 -7.14 -10.34 -24.62
N TYR A 301 -6.31 -11.33 -24.97
CA TYR A 301 -6.58 -12.74 -24.66
C TYR A 301 -6.72 -13.00 -23.16
N ARG A 302 -5.80 -12.46 -22.34
CA ARG A 302 -5.90 -12.55 -20.86
C ARG A 302 -7.20 -11.95 -20.37
N TRP A 303 -7.56 -10.75 -20.84
CA TRP A 303 -8.80 -10.08 -20.45
C TRP A 303 -10.05 -10.89 -20.84
N THR A 304 -10.11 -11.44 -22.06
CA THR A 304 -11.22 -12.29 -22.51
C THR A 304 -11.27 -13.62 -21.78
N SER A 305 -10.11 -14.23 -21.50
CA SER A 305 -10.00 -15.46 -20.74
C SER A 305 -10.48 -15.26 -19.30
N ASP A 306 -10.06 -14.18 -18.64
CA ASP A 306 -10.49 -13.86 -17.28
C ASP A 306 -12.00 -13.57 -17.23
N ARG A 307 -12.55 -12.89 -18.26
CA ARG A 307 -14.00 -12.72 -18.42
C ARG A 307 -14.74 -14.04 -18.62
N PHE A 308 -14.18 -14.95 -19.41
CA PHE A 308 -14.76 -16.27 -19.66
C PHE A 308 -14.69 -17.17 -18.42
N VAL A 309 -13.58 -17.17 -17.68
CA VAL A 309 -13.42 -17.89 -16.41
C VAL A 309 -14.36 -17.32 -15.36
N GLU A 310 -14.54 -16.00 -15.29
CA GLU A 310 -15.54 -15.38 -14.42
C GLU A 310 -16.96 -15.74 -14.84
N TRP A 311 -17.28 -15.71 -16.14
CA TRP A 311 -18.54 -16.23 -16.65
C TRP A 311 -18.75 -17.68 -16.20
N LEU A 312 -17.75 -18.53 -16.29
CA LEU A 312 -17.80 -19.93 -15.86
C LEU A 312 -17.95 -20.10 -14.33
N CYS A 313 -17.20 -19.33 -13.54
CA CYS A 313 -17.21 -19.40 -12.07
C CYS A 313 -18.47 -18.76 -11.46
N ASP A 314 -18.94 -17.64 -12.00
CA ASP A 314 -20.16 -16.96 -11.54
C ASP A 314 -21.42 -17.72 -12.00
N TYR A 315 -21.43 -18.28 -13.21
CA TYR A 315 -22.48 -19.23 -13.61
C TYR A 315 -22.41 -20.53 -12.80
N GLY A 316 -21.21 -20.87 -12.33
CA GLY A 316 -20.87 -21.96 -11.42
C GLY A 316 -21.66 -22.00 -10.10
N GLU A 317 -22.26 -20.88 -9.68
CA GLU A 317 -22.98 -20.78 -8.40
C GLU A 317 -24.51 -20.79 -8.53
N SER A 318 -25.05 -20.67 -9.75
CA SER A 318 -26.50 -20.50 -9.95
C SER A 318 -27.03 -21.16 -11.21
N LEU A 319 -27.81 -22.23 -11.04
CA LEU A 319 -28.53 -22.94 -12.10
C LEU A 319 -29.40 -22.01 -12.97
N SER A 320 -29.99 -20.96 -12.38
CA SER A 320 -30.83 -20.00 -13.11
C SER A 320 -30.04 -19.06 -14.03
N ARG A 321 -28.73 -18.86 -13.76
CA ARG A 321 -27.85 -18.15 -14.69
C ARG A 321 -27.60 -19.03 -15.91
N ILE A 322 -27.19 -20.29 -15.72
CA ILE A 322 -26.92 -21.25 -16.81
C ILE A 322 -28.15 -21.43 -17.71
N ALA A 323 -29.34 -21.61 -17.14
CA ALA A 323 -30.58 -21.72 -17.92
C ALA A 323 -30.87 -20.46 -18.77
N ARG A 324 -30.55 -19.27 -18.26
CA ARG A 324 -30.67 -18.02 -19.04
C ARG A 324 -29.68 -17.93 -20.19
N ALA A 325 -28.43 -18.40 -20.01
CA ALA A 325 -27.49 -18.47 -21.13
C ALA A 325 -27.97 -19.45 -22.21
N PHE A 326 -28.54 -20.59 -21.82
CA PHE A 326 -29.18 -21.52 -22.76
C PHE A 326 -30.24 -20.81 -23.60
N ALA A 327 -31.18 -20.12 -22.96
CA ALA A 327 -32.26 -19.43 -23.66
C ALA A 327 -31.75 -18.32 -24.60
N ILE A 328 -30.77 -17.52 -24.16
CA ILE A 328 -30.20 -16.42 -24.98
C ILE A 328 -29.51 -16.96 -26.22
N LEU A 329 -28.67 -18.00 -26.08
CA LEU A 329 -27.95 -18.58 -27.21
C LEU A 329 -28.90 -19.25 -28.20
N ILE A 330 -29.93 -19.96 -27.73
CA ILE A 330 -30.94 -20.56 -28.61
C ILE A 330 -31.63 -19.47 -29.46
N VAL A 331 -32.03 -18.36 -28.84
CA VAL A 331 -32.68 -17.27 -29.59
C VAL A 331 -31.70 -16.61 -30.57
N ALA A 332 -30.44 -16.40 -30.16
CA ALA A 332 -29.42 -15.79 -31.00
C ALA A 332 -29.07 -16.66 -32.23
N PHE A 333 -28.89 -17.97 -32.03
CA PHE A 333 -28.59 -18.90 -33.12
C PHE A 333 -29.80 -19.13 -34.02
N ALA A 334 -31.02 -19.19 -33.48
CA ALA A 334 -32.24 -19.20 -34.29
C ALA A 334 -32.30 -17.98 -35.24
N ALA A 335 -31.96 -16.78 -34.76
CA ALA A 335 -31.88 -15.58 -35.60
C ALA A 335 -30.76 -15.69 -36.65
N LEU A 336 -29.59 -16.22 -36.29
CA LEU A 336 -28.48 -16.43 -37.23
C LEU A 336 -28.82 -17.47 -38.30
N PHE A 337 -29.54 -18.54 -37.96
CA PHE A 337 -30.01 -19.51 -38.95
C PHE A 337 -31.04 -18.91 -39.91
N GLY A 338 -31.95 -18.08 -39.40
CA GLY A 338 -32.88 -17.33 -40.23
C GLY A 338 -32.18 -16.37 -41.19
N LEU A 339 -31.13 -15.67 -40.73
CA LEU A 339 -30.31 -14.79 -41.57
C LEU A 339 -29.44 -15.55 -42.58
N ALA A 340 -28.90 -16.71 -42.19
CA ALA A 340 -28.11 -17.55 -43.06
C ALA A 340 -28.94 -18.21 -44.17
N GLY A 341 -30.25 -18.40 -43.93
CA GLY A 341 -31.18 -18.97 -44.90
C GLY A 341 -30.87 -20.41 -45.30
N GLY A 342 -30.20 -21.17 -44.43
CA GLY A 342 -29.70 -22.51 -44.75
C GLY A 342 -30.44 -23.67 -44.11
N LEU A 343 -31.58 -23.45 -43.45
CA LEU A 343 -32.42 -24.52 -42.91
C LEU A 343 -33.52 -24.87 -43.90
N ILE A 344 -33.54 -26.10 -44.42
CA ILE A 344 -34.50 -26.55 -45.43
C ILE A 344 -35.37 -27.69 -44.88
N PRO A 345 -36.70 -27.57 -44.91
CA PRO A 345 -37.62 -28.66 -44.59
C PRO A 345 -37.43 -29.90 -45.45
N ASP A 346 -37.66 -31.09 -44.88
CA ASP A 346 -37.59 -32.34 -45.62
C ASP A 346 -38.64 -32.38 -46.75
N GLY A 347 -38.17 -32.51 -47.99
CA GLY A 347 -39.00 -32.53 -49.18
C GLY A 347 -39.24 -31.17 -49.83
N SER A 348 -38.66 -30.07 -49.32
CA SER A 348 -38.64 -28.77 -50.01
C SER A 348 -37.25 -28.41 -50.53
N SER A 349 -37.20 -27.53 -51.53
CA SER A 349 -35.96 -26.92 -52.05
C SER A 349 -35.74 -25.50 -51.55
N GLU A 350 -36.70 -24.95 -50.80
CA GLU A 350 -36.68 -23.59 -50.30
C GLU A 350 -36.41 -23.54 -48.77
N PRO A 351 -35.64 -22.54 -48.30
CA PRO A 351 -35.38 -22.35 -46.87
C PRO A 351 -36.66 -22.08 -46.07
N THR A 352 -36.74 -22.63 -44.86
CA THR A 352 -37.84 -22.30 -43.94
C THR A 352 -37.74 -20.84 -43.49
N ARG A 353 -38.87 -20.13 -43.53
CA ARG A 353 -39.05 -18.78 -42.98
C ARG A 353 -39.80 -18.77 -41.66
N ASN A 354 -40.07 -19.95 -41.10
CA ASN A 354 -40.80 -20.09 -39.86
C ASN A 354 -39.86 -19.97 -38.66
N ALA A 355 -40.10 -18.97 -37.81
CA ALA A 355 -39.31 -18.76 -36.60
C ALA A 355 -39.38 -19.94 -35.62
N VAL A 356 -40.47 -20.71 -35.64
CA VAL A 356 -40.62 -21.92 -34.83
C VAL A 356 -39.64 -23.01 -35.26
N ASP A 357 -39.38 -23.15 -36.56
CA ASP A 357 -38.43 -24.13 -37.08
C ASP A 357 -37.00 -23.74 -36.71
N TRP A 358 -36.67 -22.44 -36.77
CA TRP A 358 -35.35 -21.94 -36.35
C TRP A 358 -35.10 -22.15 -34.85
N LEU A 359 -36.09 -21.84 -34.01
CA LEU A 359 -36.01 -21.99 -32.56
C LEU A 359 -35.95 -23.45 -32.14
N SER A 360 -36.78 -24.32 -32.74
CA SER A 360 -36.80 -25.74 -32.42
C SER A 360 -35.50 -26.43 -32.86
N TYR A 361 -34.99 -26.09 -34.05
CA TYR A 361 -33.71 -26.61 -34.55
C TYR A 361 -32.55 -26.17 -33.65
N SER A 362 -32.46 -24.88 -33.33
CA SER A 362 -31.43 -24.33 -32.43
C SER A 362 -31.50 -24.94 -31.02
N ALA A 363 -32.70 -25.05 -30.44
CA ALA A 363 -32.88 -25.65 -29.12
C ALA A 363 -32.41 -27.11 -29.07
N LEU A 364 -32.78 -27.90 -30.08
CA LEU A 364 -32.41 -29.30 -30.15
C LEU A 364 -30.91 -29.46 -30.45
N ASN A 365 -30.36 -28.72 -31.42
CA ASN A 365 -28.94 -28.75 -31.73
C ASN A 365 -28.05 -28.32 -30.55
N MET A 366 -28.55 -27.45 -29.67
CA MET A 366 -27.83 -27.08 -28.46
C MET A 366 -27.97 -28.11 -27.31
N MET A 367 -29.00 -28.95 -27.34
CA MET A 367 -29.19 -30.05 -26.39
C MET A 367 -28.55 -31.37 -26.88
N THR A 368 -28.40 -31.55 -28.18
CA THR A 368 -27.88 -32.77 -28.80
C THR A 368 -26.52 -32.49 -29.43
N ALA A 369 -25.52 -33.33 -29.13
CA ALA A 369 -24.18 -33.19 -29.72
C ALA A 369 -24.14 -33.45 -31.24
N ASN A 370 -25.26 -33.86 -31.83
CA ASN A 370 -25.43 -34.14 -33.25
C ASN A 370 -26.54 -33.27 -33.85
N PRO A 371 -26.49 -32.97 -35.16
CA PRO A 371 -27.55 -32.24 -35.85
C PRO A 371 -28.90 -32.96 -35.68
N PRO A 372 -29.95 -32.26 -35.25
CA PRO A 372 -31.24 -32.90 -34.97
C PRO A 372 -31.99 -33.28 -36.26
N GLU A 373 -32.55 -34.49 -36.28
CA GLU A 373 -33.35 -35.01 -37.39
C GLU A 373 -34.84 -34.68 -37.21
N ILE A 374 -35.19 -33.39 -37.26
CA ILE A 374 -36.56 -32.90 -36.99
C ILE A 374 -37.31 -32.40 -38.24
N GLY A 375 -37.10 -33.05 -39.37
CA GLY A 375 -37.76 -32.65 -40.62
C GLY A 375 -37.21 -31.34 -41.22
N VAL A 376 -36.08 -30.84 -40.73
CA VAL A 376 -35.36 -29.66 -41.25
C VAL A 376 -33.86 -29.97 -41.26
N LYS A 377 -33.18 -29.69 -42.38
CA LYS A 377 -31.76 -29.99 -42.57
C LYS A 377 -30.93 -28.73 -42.86
N PRO A 378 -29.73 -28.60 -42.27
CA PRO A 378 -28.82 -27.51 -42.55
C PRO A 378 -28.09 -27.75 -43.88
N ILE A 379 -28.11 -26.74 -44.74
CA ILE A 379 -27.47 -26.73 -46.06
C ILE A 379 -26.58 -25.49 -46.18
N GLY A 380 -25.44 -25.67 -46.83
CA GLY A 380 -24.44 -24.63 -47.02
C GLY A 380 -23.34 -24.66 -45.95
N ARG A 381 -22.14 -24.23 -46.35
CA ARG A 381 -20.94 -24.27 -45.50
C ARG A 381 -21.07 -23.40 -44.25
N PHE A 382 -21.70 -22.23 -44.39
CA PHE A 382 -21.88 -21.27 -43.30
C PHE A 382 -22.86 -21.78 -42.23
N THR A 383 -24.00 -22.33 -42.66
CA THR A 383 -25.00 -22.95 -41.78
C THR A 383 -24.42 -24.13 -41.02
N ASN A 384 -23.70 -25.03 -41.70
CA ASN A 384 -23.04 -26.17 -41.05
C ASN A 384 -21.95 -25.74 -40.05
N LEU A 385 -21.26 -24.63 -40.31
CA LEU A 385 -20.33 -24.04 -39.34
C LEU A 385 -21.09 -23.53 -38.10
N LEU A 386 -22.22 -22.83 -38.28
CA LEU A 386 -23.06 -22.38 -37.16
C LEU A 386 -23.57 -23.55 -36.32
N VAL A 387 -24.04 -24.64 -36.97
CA VAL A 387 -24.46 -25.87 -36.28
C VAL A 387 -23.34 -26.43 -35.41
N GLY A 388 -22.11 -26.51 -35.94
CA GLY A 388 -20.95 -27.01 -35.19
C GLY A 388 -20.55 -26.11 -34.02
N ILE A 389 -20.60 -24.78 -34.20
CA ILE A 389 -20.29 -23.82 -33.13
C ILE A 389 -21.34 -23.89 -32.02
N GLU A 390 -22.62 -23.95 -32.37
CA GLU A 390 -23.72 -24.05 -31.41
C GLU A 390 -23.67 -25.37 -30.63
N GLY A 391 -23.43 -26.50 -31.31
CA GLY A 391 -23.30 -27.80 -30.66
C GLY A 391 -22.12 -27.84 -29.67
N ALA A 392 -20.98 -27.26 -30.03
CA ALA A 392 -19.84 -27.13 -29.12
C ALA A 392 -20.17 -26.26 -27.90
N ALA A 393 -20.89 -25.14 -28.09
CA ALA A 393 -21.35 -24.30 -26.99
C ALA A 393 -22.34 -25.03 -26.07
N GLY A 394 -23.24 -25.84 -26.66
CA GLY A 394 -24.18 -26.70 -25.94
C GLY A 394 -23.50 -27.73 -25.03
N ILE A 395 -22.47 -28.42 -25.53
CA ILE A 395 -21.67 -29.38 -24.74
C ILE A 395 -21.01 -28.70 -23.54
N ILE A 396 -20.40 -27.52 -23.75
CA ILE A 396 -19.74 -26.77 -22.67
C ILE A 396 -20.76 -26.36 -21.60
N LEU A 397 -21.92 -25.84 -22.01
CA LEU A 397 -22.97 -25.40 -21.10
C LEU A 397 -23.63 -26.56 -20.34
N MET A 398 -23.85 -27.72 -20.99
CA MET A 398 -24.36 -28.92 -20.32
C MET A 398 -23.35 -29.48 -19.32
N GLY A 399 -22.06 -29.50 -19.67
CA GLY A 399 -20.99 -29.88 -18.75
C GLY A 399 -20.94 -28.97 -17.52
N LEU A 400 -21.07 -27.65 -17.73
CA LEU A 400 -21.14 -26.67 -16.64
C LEU A 400 -22.39 -26.88 -15.78
N TYR A 401 -23.56 -27.09 -16.39
CA TYR A 401 -24.81 -27.36 -15.68
C TYR A 401 -24.69 -28.59 -14.76
N GLY A 402 -24.15 -29.70 -15.29
CA GLY A 402 -23.91 -30.93 -14.54
C GLY A 402 -22.92 -30.73 -13.39
N PHE A 403 -21.84 -30.00 -13.61
CA PHE A 403 -20.86 -29.67 -12.57
C PHE A 403 -21.49 -28.87 -11.42
N VAL A 404 -22.28 -27.83 -11.74
CA VAL A 404 -22.95 -26.99 -10.73
C VAL A 404 -24.00 -27.77 -9.96
N LEU A 405 -24.82 -28.56 -10.66
CA LEU A 405 -25.83 -29.41 -10.02
C LEU A 405 -25.18 -30.43 -9.07
N GLY A 406 -24.09 -31.07 -9.50
CA GLY A 406 -23.35 -32.03 -8.69
C GLY A 406 -22.65 -31.41 -7.48
N ASN A 407 -22.20 -30.15 -7.57
CA ASN A 407 -21.60 -29.44 -6.44
C ASN A 407 -22.68 -28.97 -5.44
N ARG A 408 -23.89 -28.63 -5.91
CA ARG A 408 -25.04 -28.30 -5.06
C ARG A 408 -25.60 -29.49 -4.30
N LEU A 409 -25.62 -30.68 -4.90
CA LEU A 409 -26.07 -31.91 -4.24
C LEU A 409 -25.07 -32.44 -3.20
N ARG A 410 -23.80 -32.02 -3.29
CA ARG A 410 -22.73 -32.41 -2.36
C ARG A 410 -22.65 -31.53 -1.10
N ARG A 411 -23.22 -30.33 -1.16
CA ARG A 411 -23.44 -29.43 -0.02
C ARG A 411 -24.79 -29.75 0.61
#